data_AF-A0A661JGW0-F1
#
_entry.id   AF-A0A661JGW0-F1
#
_cell.length_a   1.000
_cell.length_b   1.000
_cell.length_c   1.000
_cell.angle_alpha   90.00
_cell.angle_beta   90.00
_cell.angle_gamma   90.00
#
_symmetry.space_group_name_H-M   'P 1'
#
loop_
_entity.id
_entity.type
_entity.pdbx_description
1 polymer ?
#
loop_
_entity_poly.entity_id
_entity_poly.type
_entity_poly.pdbx_seq_one_letter_code
_entity_poly.pdbx_strand_id
1 'polypeptide(L)'
;APLLCPSPSFHERLSPLLQWTLRTEPPPEGEVIRHLRIAGYVPVDSFPLVKEAYEVLRQGDREEMEALAKERASRAAEDGKKRFWRLKEVPEAPPLLSYLDLFPLLTERREALGDLLQHEEMGLVLTLTVVFFLPP
;
A
#
# COMPACT_ATOMS: atom_id res chain seq x y z
N ALA A 1 3.25 -5.22 -9.83
CA ALA A 1 4.32 -4.22 -10.11
C ALA A 1 4.04 -2.97 -9.28
N PRO A 2 5.06 -2.22 -8.82
CA PRO A 2 4.81 -0.96 -8.13
C PRO A 2 4.13 0.03 -9.07
N LEU A 3 3.33 0.92 -8.52
CA LEU A 3 2.73 2.04 -9.25
C LEU A 3 3.77 3.16 -9.34
N LEU A 4 3.92 3.75 -10.51
CA LEU A 4 4.77 4.91 -10.72
C LEU A 4 3.90 6.17 -10.76
N CYS A 5 4.22 7.11 -9.89
CA CYS A 5 3.59 8.41 -9.83
C CYS A 5 4.59 9.47 -10.28
N PRO A 6 4.35 10.17 -11.42
CA PRO A 6 5.32 11.10 -12.01
C PRO A 6 5.42 12.45 -11.27
N SER A 7 4.76 12.60 -10.12
CA SER A 7 4.86 13.82 -9.33
C SER A 7 4.66 13.52 -7.83
N PRO A 8 5.56 13.98 -6.96
CA PRO A 8 5.38 13.89 -5.50
C PRO A 8 4.14 14.64 -5.00
N SER A 9 3.66 15.65 -5.74
CA SER A 9 2.46 16.42 -5.38
C SER A 9 1.17 15.57 -5.34
N PHE A 10 1.17 14.42 -6.02
CA PHE A 10 0.02 13.52 -6.01
C PHE A 10 -0.09 12.71 -4.71
N HIS A 11 0.97 12.68 -3.88
CA HIS A 11 0.96 12.01 -2.58
C HIS A 11 -0.19 12.49 -1.69
N GLU A 12 -0.42 13.81 -1.62
CA GLU A 12 -1.49 14.39 -0.80
C GLU A 12 -2.87 13.87 -1.21
N ARG A 13 -3.09 13.72 -2.52
CA ARG A 13 -4.36 13.20 -3.08
C ARG A 13 -4.55 11.72 -2.78
N LEU A 14 -3.46 10.96 -2.67
CA LEU A 14 -3.50 9.55 -2.34
C LEU A 14 -3.50 9.29 -0.83
N SER A 15 -3.17 10.29 0.00
CA SER A 15 -2.95 10.11 1.45
C SER A 15 -4.00 9.29 2.21
N PRO A 16 -5.33 9.36 1.91
CA PRO A 16 -6.32 8.52 2.59
C PRO A 16 -6.15 7.01 2.36
N LEU A 17 -5.41 6.64 1.32
CA LEU A 17 -5.18 5.25 0.89
C LEU A 17 -3.76 4.76 1.25
N LEU A 18 -2.95 5.59 1.90
CA LEU A 18 -1.55 5.28 2.18
C LEU A 18 -1.37 4.84 3.64
N GLN A 19 -0.73 3.68 3.85
CA GLN A 19 -0.52 3.11 5.19
C GLN A 19 0.84 3.44 5.81
N TRP A 20 1.86 3.63 4.97
CA TRP A 20 3.20 4.05 5.38
C TRP A 20 3.88 4.79 4.22
N THR A 21 4.69 5.79 4.54
CA THR A 21 5.41 6.61 3.55
C THR A 21 6.87 6.74 3.97
N LEU A 22 7.78 6.47 3.05
CA LEU A 22 9.19 6.82 3.19
C LEU A 22 9.45 8.17 2.54
N ARG A 23 9.94 9.11 3.34
CA ARG A 23 10.43 10.42 2.89
C ARG A 23 11.94 10.39 2.87
N THR A 24 12.54 10.73 1.75
CA THR A 24 13.99 10.75 1.58
C THR A 24 14.37 11.60 0.38
N GLU A 25 15.62 12.07 0.35
CA GLU A 25 16.15 12.72 -0.85
C GLU A 25 16.21 11.70 -2.01
N PRO A 26 15.96 12.13 -3.27
CA PRO A 26 16.03 11.23 -4.40
C PRO A 26 17.39 10.51 -4.47
N PRO A 27 17.41 9.17 -4.38
CA PRO A 27 18.66 8.44 -4.49
C PRO A 27 19.13 8.43 -5.96
N PRO A 28 20.40 8.08 -6.22
CA PRO A 28 20.89 7.90 -7.59
C PRO A 28 20.03 6.91 -8.38
N GLU A 29 19.94 7.08 -9.70
CA GLU A 29 19.07 6.27 -10.58
C GLU A 29 19.24 4.75 -10.38
N GLY A 30 20.48 4.27 -10.24
CA GLY A 30 20.75 2.86 -9.99
C GLY A 30 20.11 2.33 -8.69
N GLU A 31 20.03 3.16 -7.66
CA GLU A 31 19.33 2.82 -6.41
C GLU A 31 17.81 2.95 -6.57
N VAL A 32 17.29 3.87 -7.37
CA VAL A 32 15.85 3.90 -7.72
C VAL A 32 15.44 2.59 -8.40
N ILE A 33 16.18 2.16 -9.43
CA ILE A 33 15.91 0.90 -10.16
C ILE A 33 15.94 -0.30 -9.22
N ARG A 34 16.94 -0.35 -8.31
CA ARG A 34 17.02 -1.40 -7.27
C ARG A 34 15.76 -1.42 -6.41
N HIS A 35 15.31 -0.27 -5.90
CA HIS A 35 14.17 -0.22 -4.99
C HIS A 35 12.83 -0.43 -5.71
N LEU A 36 12.71 -0.05 -6.99
CA LEU A 36 11.58 -0.43 -7.84
C LEU A 36 11.47 -1.95 -7.98
N ARG A 37 12.59 -2.65 -8.20
CA ARG A 37 12.61 -4.12 -8.24
C ARG A 37 12.19 -4.71 -6.90
N ILE A 38 12.73 -4.20 -5.79
CA ILE A 38 12.38 -4.63 -4.43
C ILE A 38 10.88 -4.46 -4.17
N ALA A 39 10.30 -3.33 -4.57
CA ALA A 39 8.89 -3.03 -4.44
C ALA A 39 8.00 -3.92 -5.32
N GLY A 40 8.52 -4.40 -6.45
CA GLY A 40 7.85 -5.39 -7.30
C GLY A 40 7.50 -6.70 -6.59
N TYR A 41 8.19 -7.05 -5.50
CA TYR A 41 7.91 -8.24 -4.70
C TYR A 41 6.81 -8.01 -3.64
N VAL A 42 6.46 -6.76 -3.30
CA VAL A 42 5.47 -6.48 -2.25
C VAL A 42 4.09 -7.11 -2.54
N PRO A 43 3.52 -7.02 -3.76
CA PRO A 43 2.25 -7.70 -4.06
C PRO A 43 2.33 -9.22 -3.90
N VAL A 44 3.47 -9.83 -4.21
CA VAL A 44 3.67 -11.28 -4.11
C VAL A 44 3.78 -11.70 -2.64
N ASP A 45 4.58 -10.98 -1.86
CA ASP A 45 4.81 -11.28 -0.44
C ASP A 45 3.56 -11.00 0.42
N SER A 46 2.73 -10.04 -0.02
CA SER A 46 1.47 -9.68 0.65
C SER A 46 0.27 -10.50 0.18
N PHE A 47 0.40 -11.33 -0.87
CA PHE A 47 -0.68 -12.15 -1.40
C PHE A 47 -1.41 -13.01 -0.34
N PRO A 48 -0.74 -13.61 0.67
CA PRO A 48 -1.43 -14.34 1.73
C PRO A 48 -2.46 -13.51 2.51
N LEU A 49 -2.30 -12.18 2.57
CA LEU A 49 -3.22 -11.25 3.24
C LEU A 49 -4.49 -10.98 2.44
N VAL A 50 -4.48 -11.29 1.15
CA VAL A 50 -5.60 -11.01 0.25
C VAL A 50 -6.82 -11.83 0.64
N LYS A 51 -6.61 -13.11 0.96
CA LYS A 51 -7.69 -14.02 1.36
C LYS A 51 -8.36 -13.55 2.64
N GLU A 52 -7.57 -13.22 3.66
CA GLU A 52 -8.05 -12.71 4.94
C GLU A 52 -8.84 -11.40 4.75
N ALA A 53 -8.29 -10.45 4.00
CA ALA A 53 -8.99 -9.20 3.68
C ALA A 53 -10.30 -9.43 2.92
N TYR A 54 -10.32 -10.36 1.97
CA TYR A 54 -11.54 -10.71 1.23
C TYR A 54 -12.59 -11.31 2.15
N GLU A 55 -12.21 -12.27 2.99
CA GLU A 55 -13.13 -12.94 3.90
C GLU A 55 -13.73 -11.96 4.91
N VAL A 56 -12.92 -11.11 5.53
CA VAL A 56 -13.37 -10.09 6.49
C VAL A 56 -14.27 -9.06 5.80
N LEU A 57 -13.88 -8.57 4.61
CA LEU A 57 -14.70 -7.63 3.84
C LEU A 57 -16.03 -8.26 3.42
N ARG A 58 -16.04 -9.53 3.03
CA ARG A 58 -17.26 -10.25 2.65
C ARG A 58 -18.18 -10.48 3.83
N GLN A 59 -17.65 -10.81 5.01
CA GLN A 59 -18.45 -11.01 6.23
C GLN A 59 -19.06 -9.70 6.72
N GLY A 60 -18.29 -8.61 6.67
CA GLY A 60 -18.78 -7.27 7.02
C GLY A 60 -18.90 -7.02 8.52
N ASP A 61 -18.23 -7.82 9.35
CA ASP A 61 -18.09 -7.50 10.77
C ASP A 61 -17.23 -6.24 10.93
N ARG A 62 -17.77 -5.22 11.59
CA ARG A 62 -17.14 -3.91 11.70
C ARG A 62 -15.88 -3.95 12.55
N GLU A 63 -15.89 -4.70 13.65
CA GLU A 63 -14.75 -4.78 14.55
C GLU A 63 -13.59 -5.54 13.89
N GLU A 64 -13.88 -6.63 13.16
CA GLU A 64 -12.89 -7.36 12.39
C GLU A 64 -12.31 -6.50 11.25
N MET A 65 -13.15 -5.76 10.52
CA MET A 65 -12.69 -4.84 9.47
C MET A 65 -11.77 -3.74 10.03
N GLU A 66 -12.14 -3.13 11.15
CA GLU A 66 -11.31 -2.10 11.79
C GLU A 66 -10.00 -2.66 12.36
N ALA A 67 -10.02 -3.87 12.94
CA ALA A 67 -8.85 -4.55 13.44
C ALA A 67 -7.88 -4.89 12.28
N LEU A 68 -8.39 -5.47 11.20
CA LEU A 68 -7.58 -5.86 10.06
C LEU A 68 -6.98 -4.63 9.34
N ALA A 69 -7.71 -3.51 9.25
CA ALA A 69 -7.17 -2.28 8.69
C ALA A 69 -5.95 -1.77 9.48
N LYS A 70 -6.01 -1.78 10.81
CA LYS A 70 -4.89 -1.40 11.68
C LYS A 70 -3.71 -2.35 11.55
N GLU A 71 -3.99 -3.65 11.49
CA GLU A 71 -2.96 -4.67 11.31
C GLU A 71 -2.23 -4.50 9.98
N ARG A 72 -2.97 -4.31 8.88
CA ARG A 72 -2.39 -4.05 7.56
C ARG A 72 -1.51 -2.80 7.55
N ALA A 73 -1.91 -1.76 8.28
CA ALA A 73 -1.09 -0.57 8.47
C ALA A 73 0.24 -0.86 9.19
N SER A 74 0.19 -1.64 10.28
CA SER A 74 1.40 -2.07 11.00
C SER A 74 2.32 -2.91 10.12
N ARG A 75 1.76 -3.90 9.42
CA ARG A 75 2.51 -4.78 8.51
C ARG A 75 3.17 -3.99 7.37
N ALA A 76 2.49 -3.00 6.80
CA ALA A 76 3.05 -2.11 5.79
C ALA A 76 4.23 -1.29 6.33
N ALA A 77 4.13 -0.77 7.55
CA ALA A 77 5.21 -0.02 8.19
C ALA A 77 6.42 -0.91 8.54
N GLU A 78 6.19 -2.10 9.07
CA GLU A 78 7.23 -3.08 9.39
C GLU A 78 7.97 -3.57 8.15
N ASP A 79 7.22 -4.00 7.12
CA ASP A 79 7.80 -4.43 5.85
C ASP A 79 8.53 -3.26 5.17
N GLY A 80 7.94 -2.06 5.15
CA GLY A 80 8.57 -0.87 4.58
C GLY A 80 9.94 -0.55 5.19
N LYS A 81 10.02 -0.47 6.52
CA LYS A 81 11.29 -0.21 7.25
C LYS A 81 12.33 -1.29 6.99
N LYS A 82 11.92 -2.56 6.97
CA LYS A 82 12.82 -3.69 6.70
C LYS A 82 13.29 -3.72 5.25
N ARG A 83 12.37 -3.49 4.31
CA ARG A 83 12.58 -3.68 2.87
C ARG A 83 13.38 -2.55 2.26
N PHE A 84 13.15 -1.33 2.72
CA PHE A 84 13.78 -0.10 2.20
C PHE A 84 14.87 0.43 3.14
N TRP A 85 15.45 -0.42 4.01
CA TRP A 85 16.42 -0.04 5.04
C TRP A 85 17.67 0.72 4.54
N ARG A 86 18.00 0.61 3.25
CA ARG A 86 19.13 1.33 2.62
C ARG A 86 18.85 2.80 2.37
N LEU A 87 17.59 3.19 2.32
CA LEU A 87 17.16 4.56 2.12
C LEU A 87 17.04 5.23 3.48
N LYS A 88 17.78 6.32 3.69
CA LYS A 88 17.76 7.07 4.94
C LYS A 88 16.49 7.93 5.00
N GLU A 89 15.65 7.70 5.99
CA GLU A 89 14.46 8.52 6.22
C GLU A 89 14.85 9.96 6.61
N VAL A 90 14.22 10.93 5.92
CA VAL A 90 14.34 12.37 6.16
C VAL A 90 12.92 12.93 6.19
N PRO A 91 12.34 13.21 7.38
CA PRO A 91 10.93 13.59 7.51
C PRO A 91 10.51 14.82 6.69
N GLU A 92 11.42 15.79 6.54
CA GLU A 92 11.17 17.03 5.77
C GLU A 92 11.33 16.85 4.25
N ALA A 93 11.82 15.69 3.80
CA ALA A 93 11.99 15.43 2.38
C ALA A 93 10.65 15.11 1.68
N PRO A 94 10.61 15.26 0.35
CA PRO A 94 9.49 14.74 -0.44
C PRO A 94 9.27 13.23 -0.19
N PRO A 95 8.02 12.75 -0.35
CA PRO A 95 7.75 11.33 -0.33
C PRO A 95 8.45 10.69 -1.53
N LEU A 96 9.17 9.59 -1.31
CA LEU A 96 9.75 8.78 -2.38
C LEU A 96 8.86 7.57 -2.69
N LEU A 97 8.33 6.92 -1.66
CA LEU A 97 7.43 5.78 -1.82
C LEU A 97 6.44 5.65 -0.68
N SER A 98 5.31 5.00 -0.96
CA SER A 98 4.29 4.68 0.04
C SER A 98 3.62 3.34 -0.25
N TYR A 99 3.13 2.66 0.80
CA TYR A 99 2.25 1.51 0.63
C TYR A 99 0.84 2.00 0.38
N LEU A 100 0.25 1.55 -0.71
CA LEU A 100 -1.14 1.78 -1.07
C LEU A 100 -1.98 0.57 -0.64
N ASP A 101 -3.03 0.87 0.11
CA ASP A 101 -4.02 -0.11 0.57
C ASP A 101 -5.43 0.44 0.36
N LEU A 102 -6.21 -0.26 -0.47
CA LEU A 102 -7.60 0.11 -0.70
C LEU A 102 -8.55 -0.46 0.35
N PHE A 103 -8.10 -1.42 1.16
CA PHE A 103 -8.96 -2.11 2.13
C PHE A 103 -9.71 -1.14 3.05
N PRO A 104 -9.08 -0.14 3.69
CA PRO A 104 -9.81 0.80 4.57
C PRO A 104 -10.90 1.61 3.85
N LEU A 105 -10.68 1.98 2.59
CA LEU A 105 -11.72 2.66 1.81
C LEU A 105 -12.87 1.71 1.45
N LEU A 106 -12.53 0.46 1.12
CA LEU A 106 -13.51 -0.55 0.74
C LEU A 106 -14.38 -0.99 1.92
N THR A 107 -13.87 -0.96 3.15
CA THR A 107 -14.68 -1.23 4.34
C THR A 107 -15.72 -0.12 4.56
N GLU A 108 -15.35 1.15 4.40
CA GLU A 108 -16.29 2.29 4.46
C GLU A 108 -17.34 2.25 3.35
N ARG A 109 -16.96 1.77 2.17
CA ARG A 109 -17.83 1.71 0.98
C ARG A 109 -18.41 0.33 0.73
N ARG A 110 -18.40 -0.56 1.73
CA ARG A 110 -18.76 -1.97 1.57
C ARG A 110 -20.11 -2.18 0.91
N GLU A 111 -21.12 -1.39 1.30
CA GLU A 111 -22.47 -1.47 0.71
C GLU A 111 -22.49 -1.19 -0.79
N ALA A 112 -21.63 -0.28 -1.27
CA ALA A 112 -21.53 0.06 -2.69
C ALA A 112 -20.86 -1.03 -3.54
N LEU A 113 -20.23 -2.03 -2.91
CA LEU A 113 -19.61 -3.15 -3.60
C LEU A 113 -20.64 -4.18 -4.08
N GLY A 114 -21.81 -4.28 -3.43
CA GLY A 114 -22.90 -5.15 -3.84
C GLY A 114 -22.44 -6.60 -4.10
N ASP A 115 -22.77 -7.12 -5.28
CA ASP A 115 -22.45 -8.49 -5.68
C ASP A 115 -20.94 -8.75 -5.83
N LEU A 116 -20.12 -7.70 -6.02
CA LEU A 116 -18.66 -7.86 -6.10
C LEU A 116 -18.08 -8.55 -4.86
N LEU A 117 -18.71 -8.40 -3.69
CA LEU A 117 -18.28 -9.10 -2.47
C LEU A 117 -18.32 -10.63 -2.56
N GLN A 118 -19.02 -11.20 -3.54
CA GLN A 118 -19.08 -12.65 -3.77
C GLN A 118 -18.08 -13.12 -4.83
N HIS A 119 -17.37 -12.20 -5.48
CA HIS A 119 -16.43 -12.49 -6.55
C HIS A 119 -14.99 -12.53 -6.01
N GLU A 120 -14.29 -13.64 -6.24
CA GLU A 120 -12.90 -13.83 -5.80
C GLU A 120 -11.94 -12.82 -6.46
N GLU A 121 -12.32 -12.27 -7.61
CA GLU A 121 -11.59 -11.20 -8.31
C GLU A 121 -11.42 -9.94 -7.45
N MET A 122 -12.25 -9.74 -6.43
CA MET A 122 -12.05 -8.68 -5.43
C MET A 122 -10.69 -8.78 -4.75
N GLY A 123 -10.11 -9.98 -4.64
CA GLY A 123 -8.77 -10.16 -4.11
C GLY A 123 -7.70 -9.32 -4.82
N LEU A 124 -7.89 -9.03 -6.12
CA LEU A 124 -6.94 -8.23 -6.90
C LEU A 124 -6.80 -6.80 -6.37
N VAL A 125 -7.89 -6.20 -5.87
CA VAL A 125 -7.87 -4.83 -5.33
C VAL A 125 -7.52 -4.76 -3.84
N LEU A 126 -7.43 -5.92 -3.18
CA LEU A 126 -7.08 -6.05 -1.75
C LEU A 126 -5.59 -6.31 -1.51
N THR A 127 -4.81 -6.40 -2.59
CA THR A 127 -3.36 -6.60 -2.53
C THR A 127 -2.67 -5.30 -2.12
N LEU A 128 -1.71 -5.39 -1.18
CA LEU A 128 -0.85 -4.25 -0.86
C LEU A 128 0.13 -4.02 -2.01
N THR A 129 0.27 -2.76 -2.44
CA THR A 129 1.25 -2.38 -3.44
C THR A 129 2.03 -1.15 -3.00
N VAL A 130 3.11 -0.83 -3.71
CA VAL A 130 3.92 0.35 -3.44
C VAL A 130 3.72 1.35 -4.56
N VAL A 131 3.50 2.60 -4.20
CA VAL A 131 3.56 3.76 -5.11
C VAL A 131 4.92 4.40 -4.97
N PHE A 132 5.64 4.57 -6.07
CA PHE A 132 6.85 5.38 -6.15
C PHE A 132 6.51 6.77 -6.69
N PHE A 133 6.90 7.80 -5.95
CA PHE A 133 6.81 9.18 -6.37
C PHE A 133 8.14 9.57 -7.00
N LEU A 134 8.15 9.60 -8.33
CA LEU A 134 9.34 9.99 -9.07
C LEU A 134 9.51 11.50 -8.99
N PRO A 135 10.73 12.00 -8.72
CA PRO A 135 11.00 13.42 -8.87
C PRO A 135 10.77 13.84 -10.34
N PRO A 136 10.38 15.11 -10.57
CA PRO A 136 10.20 15.66 -11.91
C PRO A 136 11.49 15.68 -12.74
#